data_AF-A0A2V7J3J8-F1
#
_entry.id   AF-A0A2V7J3J8-F1
#
_cell.length_a   1.000
_cell.length_b   1.000
_cell.length_c   1.000
_cell.angle_alpha   90.00
_cell.angle_beta   90.00
_cell.angle_gamma   90.00
#
_symmetry.space_group_name_H-M   'P 1'
#
loop_
_entity.id
_entity.type
_entity.pdbx_description
1 polymer ?
#
loop_
_entity_poly.entity_id
_entity_poly.type
_entity_poly.pdbx_seq_one_letter_code
_entity_poly.pdbx_strand_id
1 'polypeptide(L)' 'MTVTTITDAQLAPKDYASDQEVRWCPGCGDYAILKAVQKACA' A
#
# COMPACT_ATOMS: atom_id res chain seq x y z
N MET A 1 -6.50 3.95 20.30
CA MET A 1 -6.34 4.55 18.96
C MET A 1 -5.31 5.65 19.08
N THR A 2 -4.07 5.39 18.67
CA THR A 2 -2.98 6.38 18.69
C THR A 2 -2.83 6.93 17.29
N VAL A 3 -3.36 8.14 17.06
CA VAL A 3 -3.18 8.87 15.80
C VAL A 3 -1.74 9.35 15.75
N THR A 4 -0.93 8.70 14.91
CA THR A 4 0.43 9.17 14.62
C THR A 4 0.30 10.24 13.55
N THR A 5 0.61 11.49 13.90
CA THR A 5 0.72 12.59 12.95
C THR A 5 1.94 12.34 12.07
N ILE A 6 1.70 11.89 10.83
CA ILE A 6 2.72 11.84 9.79
C ILE A 6 3.14 13.29 9.52
N THR A 7 4.34 13.65 9.97
CA THR A 7 4.99 14.91 9.60
C THR A 7 5.33 14.82 8.11
N ASP A 8 5.34 15.95 7.39
CA ASP A 8 5.56 16.11 5.94
C ASP A 8 6.91 15.54 5.44
N ALA A 9 7.08 14.24 5.62
CA ALA A 9 8.21 13.44 5.17
C ALA A 9 7.77 12.69 3.93
N GLN A 10 8.66 12.56 2.96
CA GLN A 10 8.39 11.80 1.75
C GLN A 10 8.04 10.35 2.12
N LEU A 11 6.78 9.98 1.87
CA LEU A 11 6.25 8.66 2.14
C LEU A 11 6.75 7.68 1.09
N ALA A 12 7.03 6.45 1.49
CA ALA A 12 7.43 5.39 0.57
C ALA A 12 6.20 4.54 0.17
N PRO A 13 6.22 3.83 -0.97
CA PRO A 13 5.11 2.97 -1.40
C PRO A 13 4.64 1.95 -0.36
N LYS A 14 5.57 1.48 0.50
CA LYS A 14 5.28 0.55 1.61
C LYS A 14 4.37 1.16 2.69
N ASP A 15 4.36 2.47 2.83
CA ASP A 15 3.57 3.18 3.85
C ASP A 15 2.09 3.24 3.44
N TYR A 16 1.78 2.94 2.18
CA TYR A 16 0.43 2.78 1.64
C TYR A 16 -0.01 1.30 1.57
N ALA A 17 0.80 0.37 2.06
CA ALA A 17 0.42 -1.04 2.13
C ALA A 17 -0.49 -1.30 3.34
N SER A 18 -1.51 -2.14 3.16
CA SER A 18 -2.30 -2.66 4.28
C SER A 18 -1.56 -3.81 4.96
N ASP A 19 -1.82 -3.96 6.25
CA ASP A 19 -1.43 -5.09 7.10
C ASP A 19 -2.23 -6.38 6.83
N GLN A 20 -3.28 -6.30 6.02
CA GLN A 20 -4.11 -7.45 5.66
C GLN A 20 -3.46 -8.30 4.57
N GLU A 21 -3.55 -9.63 4.71
CA GLU A 21 -3.10 -10.55 3.67
C GLU A 21 -4.01 -10.47 2.43
N VAL A 22 -3.38 -10.45 1.25
CA VAL A 22 -4.13 -10.49 -0.02
C VAL A 22 -4.48 -11.94 -0.33
N ARG A 23 -5.78 -12.25 -0.32
CA ARG A 23 -6.33 -13.60 -0.55
C ARG A 23 -6.75 -13.83 -2.01
N TRP A 24 -6.00 -13.30 -2.97
CA TRP A 24 -6.31 -13.45 -4.39
C TRP A 24 -5.62 -14.67 -4.99
N CYS A 25 -6.21 -15.23 -6.05
CA CYS A 25 -5.65 -16.37 -6.77
C CYS A 25 -4.21 -16.08 -7.25
N PRO A 26 -3.31 -17.08 -7.20
CA PRO A 26 -1.95 -16.91 -7.71
C PRO A 26 -1.99 -16.53 -9.20
N GLY A 27 -1.28 -15.47 -9.58
CA GLY A 27 -1.29 -14.95 -10.95
C GLY A 27 -2.43 -13.98 -11.27
N CYS A 28 -3.27 -13.59 -10.30
CA CYS A 28 -4.29 -12.58 -10.50
C CYS A 28 -3.68 -11.23 -10.94
N GLY A 29 -4.26 -10.59 -11.97
CA GLY A 29 -3.81 -9.28 -12.45
C GLY A 29 -3.97 -8.15 -11.44
N ASP A 30 -4.85 -8.33 -10.44
CA ASP A 30 -5.10 -7.33 -9.40
C ASP A 30 -3.85 -7.02 -8.56
N TYR A 31 -2.92 -7.97 -8.44
CA TYR A 31 -1.61 -7.72 -7.81
C TYR A 31 -0.83 -6.59 -8.51
N ALA A 32 -0.94 -6.49 -9.84
CA ALA A 32 -0.30 -5.43 -10.61
C ALA A 32 -0.97 -4.07 -10.36
N ILE A 33 -2.30 -4.06 -10.24
CA ILE A 33 -3.08 -2.85 -9.92
C ILE A 33 -2.74 -2.37 -8.51
N LEU A 34 -2.72 -3.26 -7.52
CA LEU A 34 -2.36 -2.95 -6.14
C LEU A 34 -0.98 -2.29 -6.07
N LYS A 35 0.00 -2.86 -6.78
CA LYS A 35 1.37 -2.30 -6.85
C LYS A 35 1.42 -0.95 -7.57
N ALA A 36 0.59 -0.74 -8.59
CA ALA A 36 0.50 0.53 -9.30
C ALA A 36 -0.07 1.63 -8.42
N VAL A 37 -1.13 1.34 -7.65
CA VAL A 37 -1.74 2.29 -6.72
C VAL A 37 -0.75 2.68 -5.61
N GLN A 38 -0.09 1.71 -4.98
CA GLN A 38 0.92 1.99 -3.95
C GLN A 38 2.07 2.87 -4.45
N LYS A 39 2.47 2.72 -5.72
CA LYS A 39 3.49 3.58 -6.34
C LYS A 39 2.97 4.97 -6.70
N ALA A 40 1.70 5.08 -7.09
CA ALA A 40 1.10 6.36 -7.46
C ALA A 40 0.82 7.25 -6.24
N CYS A 41 0.63 6.64 -5.06
CA CYS A 41 0.38 7.37 -3.83
C CYS A 41 1.65 7.90 -3.14
N ALA A 42 2.82 7.36 -3.48
CA ALA A 42 4.11 7.68 -2.86
C ALA A 42 4.89 8.79 -3.58
#